data_AF-A0A2I0KR90-F1
#
_entry.id   AF-A0A2I0KR90-F1
#
_cell.length_a   1.000
_cell.length_b   1.000
_cell.length_c   1.000
_cell.angle_alpha   90.00
_cell.angle_beta   90.00
_cell.angle_gamma   90.00
#
_symmetry.space_group_name_H-M   'P 1'
#
loop_
_entity.id
_entity.type
_entity.pdbx_description
1 polymer ?
#
loop_
_entity_poly.entity_id
_entity_poly.type
_entity_poly.pdbx_seq_one_letter_code
_entity_poly.pdbx_strand_id
1 'polypeptide(L)'
;MALTLIDKGFLRPQFKRDSSRITFYLKQSPYLQIKFIGWNKAEFFAESQVPHQKSYSSVPFPTVLSPAAALPSSASLLAQSVKVHGLYLKSLLHKSGAVLLGGYGVSTADEFNEVVEAFEFEELLRYIGGVALRTNVVGRVFTANESPPEQKISFHHEMAHVITYIHMIQSSYSTNYLLSDYVLYGDDDDPSSAIGHSWKSTLFTNDKSIAEKRAAHLGMKLQWTEDCVKTIMGPILAIRFDNSRNCKIWFNSMVAPYTRWKDSRNDPEKAGKLGNS
;
A
#
# COMPACT_ATOMS: atom_id res chain seq x y z
N MET A 1 19.55 4.56 -20.00
CA MET A 1 19.78 3.85 -21.28
C MET A 1 19.58 2.37 -21.01
N ALA A 2 18.51 1.79 -21.56
CA ALA A 2 18.14 0.40 -21.38
C ALA A 2 19.11 -0.54 -22.12
N LEU A 3 19.43 -1.69 -21.55
CA LEU A 3 19.93 -2.82 -22.33
C LEU A 3 19.04 -4.02 -22.05
N THR A 4 18.14 -4.27 -22.99
CA THR A 4 17.38 -5.51 -23.14
C THR A 4 18.38 -6.61 -23.53
N LEU A 5 18.71 -7.50 -22.60
CA LEU A 5 19.43 -8.73 -22.92
C LEU A 5 18.39 -9.79 -23.29
N ILE A 6 18.22 -9.99 -24.60
CA ILE A 6 17.50 -11.13 -25.15
C ILE A 6 18.29 -12.39 -24.77
N ASP A 7 17.63 -13.24 -24.01
CA ASP A 7 18.09 -14.54 -23.54
C ASP A 7 18.43 -15.47 -24.72
N LYS A 8 19.72 -15.72 -24.94
CA LYS A 8 20.25 -16.99 -25.48
C LYS A 8 21.68 -17.22 -25.00
N GLY A 9 21.83 -18.00 -23.93
CA GLY A 9 23.05 -18.78 -23.69
C GLY A 9 23.88 -18.36 -22.47
N PHE A 10 23.81 -19.20 -21.44
CA PHE A 10 24.75 -19.40 -20.33
C PHE A 10 26.03 -18.52 -20.33
N LEU A 11 26.04 -17.48 -19.49
CA LEU A 11 27.27 -16.92 -18.93
C LEU A 11 27.11 -16.87 -17.40
N ARG A 12 27.85 -17.73 -16.69
CA ARG A 12 27.92 -17.70 -15.23
C ARG A 12 28.72 -16.46 -14.80
N PRO A 13 28.19 -15.56 -13.95
CA PRO A 13 28.96 -14.46 -13.38
C PRO A 13 30.15 -15.00 -12.59
N GLN A 14 31.33 -14.38 -12.74
CA GLN A 14 32.45 -14.63 -11.85
C GLN A 14 32.48 -13.56 -10.76
N PHE A 15 32.49 -14.00 -9.50
CA PHE A 15 32.45 -13.13 -8.33
C PHE A 15 33.87 -12.83 -7.86
N LYS A 16 34.24 -11.55 -7.79
CA LYS A 16 35.43 -11.11 -7.06
C LYS A 16 34.97 -10.11 -6.00
N ARG A 17 35.10 -10.50 -4.73
CA ARG A 17 34.68 -9.68 -3.59
C ARG A 17 35.88 -8.87 -3.11
N ASP A 18 35.83 -7.55 -3.29
CA ASP A 18 36.69 -6.59 -2.59
C ASP A 18 35.87 -5.96 -1.46
N SER A 19 36.50 -5.69 -0.31
CA SER A 19 35.86 -5.38 0.97
C SER A 19 35.08 -4.06 1.03
N SER A 20 35.05 -3.28 -0.05
CA SER A 20 34.32 -2.02 -0.13
C SER A 20 33.47 -1.83 -1.39
N ARG A 21 33.57 -2.69 -2.41
CA ARG A 21 32.85 -2.49 -3.69
C ARG A 21 32.42 -3.81 -4.32
N ILE A 22 31.13 -3.96 -4.59
CA ILE A 22 30.65 -5.09 -5.40
C ILE A 22 30.79 -4.66 -6.87
N THR A 23 31.83 -5.19 -7.52
CA THR A 23 32.05 -4.96 -8.96
C THR A 23 31.57 -6.18 -9.73
N PHE A 24 30.61 -6.00 -10.62
CA PHE A 24 30.19 -7.04 -11.55
C PHE A 24 30.89 -6.87 -12.90
N TYR A 25 31.42 -7.96 -13.44
CA TYR A 25 31.97 -8.01 -14.79
C TYR A 25 31.08 -8.92 -15.65
N LEU A 26 30.43 -8.36 -16.66
CA LEU A 26 29.86 -9.14 -17.77
C LEU A 26 30.97 -9.35 -18.79
N LYS A 27 31.30 -10.61 -19.08
CA LYS A 27 32.31 -10.97 -20.07
C LYS A 27 31.73 -10.82 -21.48
N GLN A 28 31.60 -9.60 -21.99
CA GLN A 28 31.42 -9.33 -23.42
C GLN A 28 32.49 -8.33 -23.87
N SER A 29 33.41 -8.83 -24.72
CA SER A 29 34.52 -8.10 -25.36
C SER A 29 35.64 -7.60 -24.41
N PRO A 30 36.93 -7.83 -24.74
CA PRO A 30 38.06 -7.29 -23.98
C PRO A 30 38.16 -5.74 -24.00
N TYR A 31 37.27 -5.06 -24.72
CA TYR A 31 37.27 -3.60 -24.87
C TYR A 31 36.09 -2.88 -24.19
N LEU A 32 35.15 -3.59 -23.55
CA LEU A 32 34.00 -2.95 -22.88
C LEU A 32 33.86 -3.45 -21.44
N GLN A 33 34.53 -2.78 -20.50
CA GLN A 33 34.29 -2.98 -19.07
C GLN A 33 33.07 -2.17 -18.63
N ILE A 34 31.89 -2.78 -18.58
CA ILE A 34 30.73 -2.17 -17.92
C ILE A 34 30.93 -2.32 -16.41
N LYS A 35 31.36 -1.25 -15.76
CA LYS A 35 31.53 -1.20 -14.30
C LYS A 35 30.17 -0.98 -13.65
N PHE A 36 29.54 -2.04 -13.15
CA PHE A 36 28.46 -1.90 -12.19
C PHE A 36 29.07 -1.52 -10.84
N ILE A 37 28.95 -0.25 -10.46
CA ILE A 37 29.33 0.19 -9.12
C ILE A 37 28.16 -0.16 -8.20
N GLY A 38 28.17 -1.38 -7.66
CA GLY A 38 27.23 -1.78 -6.62
C GLY A 38 27.71 -1.23 -5.28
N TRP A 39 27.03 -0.21 -4.76
CA TRP A 39 27.23 0.30 -3.40
C TRP A 39 26.78 -0.76 -2.39
N ASN A 40 27.56 -0.96 -1.34
CA ASN A 40 27.08 -1.78 -0.23
C ASN A 40 25.91 -1.07 0.48
N LYS A 41 25.08 -1.81 1.22
CA LYS A 41 23.87 -1.23 1.84
C LYS A 41 24.17 -0.02 2.75
N ALA A 42 25.28 -0.04 3.50
CA ALA A 42 25.65 1.01 4.44
C ALA A 42 26.26 2.24 3.74
N GLU A 43 26.80 2.04 2.54
CA GLU A 43 27.27 3.12 1.68
C GLU A 43 26.12 3.83 0.97
N PHE A 44 24.94 3.21 0.82
CA PHE A 44 23.81 3.84 0.14
C PHE A 44 22.72 4.29 1.12
N PHE A 45 22.34 3.43 2.06
CA PHE A 45 21.29 3.66 3.04
C PHE A 45 21.91 3.97 4.41
N ALA A 46 22.04 5.26 4.74
CA ALA A 46 22.40 5.70 6.08
C ALA A 46 21.15 5.83 6.95
N GLU A 47 21.16 5.24 8.14
CA GLU A 47 20.11 5.48 9.13
C GLU A 47 20.16 6.93 9.62
N SER A 48 19.00 7.58 9.68
CA SER A 48 18.87 8.95 10.17
C SER A 48 17.75 9.06 11.20
N GLN A 49 17.68 10.21 11.87
CA GLN A 49 16.65 10.51 12.87
C GLN A 49 15.81 11.71 12.43
N VAL A 50 14.53 11.71 12.76
CA VAL A 50 13.63 12.85 12.53
C VAL A 50 12.97 13.31 13.84
N PRO A 51 12.62 14.60 14.00
CA PRO A 51 12.19 15.16 15.29
C PRO A 51 11.00 14.45 15.97
N HIS A 52 10.09 13.87 15.19
CA HIS A 52 8.87 13.23 15.68
C HIS A 52 8.94 11.69 15.71
N GLN A 53 10.13 11.12 15.47
CA GLN A 53 10.34 9.68 15.49
C GLN A 53 10.16 9.14 16.92
N LYS A 54 9.41 8.05 17.04
CA LYS A 54 9.21 7.37 18.32
C LYS A 54 10.07 6.11 18.37
N SER A 55 10.30 5.58 19.56
CA SER A 55 10.95 4.28 19.74
C SER A 55 10.04 3.35 20.53
N TYR A 56 9.87 2.13 20.03
CA TYR A 56 9.11 1.07 20.69
C TYR A 56 10.00 -0.16 20.83
N SER A 57 10.24 -0.62 22.06
CA SER A 57 11.18 -1.72 22.35
C SER A 57 12.57 -1.51 21.70
N SER A 58 13.08 -0.28 21.77
CA SER A 58 14.35 0.16 21.16
C SER A 58 14.39 0.10 19.63
N VAL A 59 13.24 -0.05 18.97
CA VAL A 59 13.11 0.04 17.51
C VAL A 59 12.48 1.40 17.13
N PRO A 60 13.13 2.19 16.27
CA PRO A 60 12.57 3.46 15.84
C PRO A 60 11.39 3.28 14.87
N PHE A 61 10.34 4.08 15.05
CA PHE A 61 9.13 4.11 14.24
C PHE A 61 8.84 5.52 13.67
N PRO A 62 8.81 5.67 12.33
CA PRO A 62 9.35 4.71 11.35
C PRO A 62 10.88 4.63 11.44
N THR A 63 11.50 3.60 10.86
CA THR A 63 12.95 3.66 10.57
C THR A 63 13.16 4.61 9.40
N VAL A 64 14.16 5.49 9.48
CA VAL A 64 14.43 6.49 8.44
C VAL A 64 15.78 6.18 7.80
N LEU A 65 15.79 6.08 6.47
CA LEU A 65 16.99 5.91 5.66
C LEU A 65 17.17 7.14 4.76
N SER A 66 18.39 7.64 4.74
CA SER A 66 18.82 8.76 3.90
C SER A 66 20.07 8.39 3.11
N PRO A 67 20.38 9.11 2.01
CA PRO A 67 21.62 8.86 1.28
C PRO A 67 22.82 8.99 2.22
N ALA A 68 23.74 8.02 2.17
CA ALA A 68 25.02 8.21 2.86
C ALA A 68 25.79 9.39 2.22
N ALA A 69 26.57 10.10 3.04
CA ALA A 69 27.26 11.31 2.60
C ALA A 69 28.12 11.07 1.32
N ALA A 70 28.11 12.06 0.42
CA ALA A 70 28.87 12.12 -0.84
C ALA A 70 28.35 11.30 -2.05
N LEU A 71 27.12 10.78 -2.01
CA LEU A 71 26.51 10.13 -3.19
C LEU A 71 25.61 11.05 -4.03
N PRO A 72 25.67 10.96 -5.37
CA PRO A 72 24.61 11.47 -6.22
C PRO A 72 23.29 10.80 -5.84
N SER A 73 22.27 11.60 -5.57
CA SER A 73 20.94 11.12 -5.23
C SER A 73 20.03 11.29 -6.43
N SER A 74 19.48 10.20 -6.95
CA SER A 74 18.47 10.21 -8.01
C SER A 74 17.49 9.05 -7.83
N ALA A 75 16.29 9.21 -8.38
CA ALA A 75 15.26 8.17 -8.38
C ALA A 75 15.75 6.85 -8.98
N SER A 76 16.45 6.89 -10.11
CA SER A 76 16.95 5.68 -10.75
C SER A 76 18.05 4.96 -9.96
N LEU A 77 18.92 5.71 -9.26
CA LEU A 77 19.91 5.10 -8.35
C LEU A 77 19.24 4.48 -7.13
N LEU A 78 18.20 5.13 -6.60
CA LEU A 78 17.38 4.57 -5.53
C LEU A 78 16.68 3.28 -6.01
N ALA A 79 16.01 3.30 -7.16
CA ALA A 79 15.32 2.15 -7.74
C ALA A 79 16.28 0.95 -7.94
N GLN A 80 17.48 1.19 -8.49
CA GLN A 80 18.51 0.16 -8.60
C GLN A 80 18.93 -0.38 -7.23
N SER A 81 19.14 0.50 -6.26
CA SER A 81 19.55 0.11 -4.91
C SER A 81 18.46 -0.65 -4.16
N VAL A 82 17.19 -0.32 -4.37
CA VAL A 82 16.03 -1.07 -3.85
C VAL A 82 16.03 -2.50 -4.38
N LYS A 83 16.27 -2.69 -5.69
CA LYS A 83 16.38 -4.03 -6.28
C LYS A 83 17.53 -4.85 -5.69
N VAL A 84 18.70 -4.23 -5.56
CA VAL A 84 19.90 -4.90 -5.03
C VAL A 84 19.74 -5.26 -3.55
N HIS A 85 19.14 -4.38 -2.75
CA HIS A 85 19.07 -4.49 -1.28
C HIS A 85 17.67 -4.82 -0.76
N GLY A 86 16.79 -5.37 -1.60
CA GLY A 86 15.39 -5.61 -1.27
C GLY A 86 15.17 -6.46 -0.01
N LEU A 87 16.02 -7.49 0.22
CA LEU A 87 15.94 -8.32 1.43
C LEU A 87 16.25 -7.53 2.71
N TYR A 88 17.20 -6.60 2.65
CA TYR A 88 17.54 -5.72 3.77
C TYR A 88 16.36 -4.78 4.08
N LEU A 89 15.79 -4.15 3.06
CA LEU A 89 14.63 -3.27 3.21
C LEU A 89 13.40 -4.02 3.74
N LYS A 90 13.15 -5.24 3.26
CA LYS A 90 12.08 -6.12 3.78
C LYS A 90 12.32 -6.48 5.25
N SER A 91 13.57 -6.76 5.65
CA SER A 91 13.92 -7.02 7.05
C SER A 91 13.70 -5.80 7.96
N LEU A 92 14.04 -4.59 7.49
CA LEU A 92 13.77 -3.36 8.22
C LEU A 92 12.26 -3.09 8.35
N LEU A 93 11.52 -3.25 7.25
CA LEU A 93 10.06 -3.11 7.26
C LEU A 93 9.40 -4.10 8.21
N HIS A 94 9.89 -5.34 8.25
CA HIS A 94 9.42 -6.34 9.18
C HIS A 94 9.65 -5.90 10.65
N LYS A 95 10.86 -5.45 10.99
CA LYS A 95 11.22 -5.02 12.34
C LYS A 95 10.50 -3.76 12.79
N SER A 96 10.42 -2.75 11.91
CA SER A 96 10.02 -1.39 12.28
C SER A 96 8.59 -1.06 11.88
N GLY A 97 7.90 -1.90 11.11
CA GLY A 97 6.52 -1.66 10.66
C GLY A 97 6.40 -0.63 9.52
N ALA A 98 7.27 0.38 9.48
CA ALA A 98 7.38 1.36 8.41
C ALA A 98 8.83 1.82 8.22
N VAL A 99 9.20 2.08 6.97
CA VAL A 99 10.51 2.63 6.58
C VAL A 99 10.29 3.88 5.73
N LEU A 100 10.88 5.00 6.14
CA LEU A 100 10.91 6.24 5.37
C LEU A 100 12.21 6.32 4.57
N LEU A 101 12.11 6.42 3.25
CA LEU A 101 13.25 6.68 2.36
C LEU A 101 13.27 8.18 2.01
N GLY A 102 14.08 8.97 2.73
CA GLY A 102 14.11 10.43 2.60
C GLY A 102 15.42 10.96 2.06
N GLY A 103 15.37 11.93 1.14
CA GLY A 103 16.55 12.64 0.62
C GLY A 103 17.14 12.10 -0.68
N TYR A 104 16.49 11.14 -1.35
CA TYR A 104 17.00 10.51 -2.58
C TYR A 104 16.70 11.27 -3.89
N GLY A 105 16.20 12.51 -3.82
CA GLY A 105 15.95 13.32 -5.01
C GLY A 105 14.82 12.81 -5.91
N VAL A 106 13.78 12.20 -5.33
CA VAL A 106 12.55 11.83 -6.04
C VAL A 106 11.62 13.06 -6.04
N SER A 107 11.30 13.58 -7.22
CA SER A 107 10.63 14.87 -7.39
C SER A 107 9.37 14.82 -8.27
N THR A 108 9.20 13.77 -9.07
CA THR A 108 8.05 13.59 -9.97
C THR A 108 7.30 12.28 -9.69
N ALA A 109 6.06 12.19 -10.19
CA ALA A 109 5.26 10.98 -10.07
C ALA A 109 5.87 9.80 -10.84
N ASP A 110 6.46 10.04 -12.02
CA ASP A 110 7.18 9.03 -12.80
C ASP A 110 8.39 8.47 -12.05
N GLU A 111 9.20 9.36 -11.46
CA GLU A 111 10.36 8.98 -10.63
C GLU A 111 9.92 8.18 -9.40
N PHE A 112 8.81 8.57 -8.76
CA PHE A 112 8.24 7.80 -7.66
C PHE A 112 7.75 6.43 -8.12
N ASN A 113 7.08 6.35 -9.26
CA ASN A 113 6.61 5.08 -9.84
C ASN A 113 7.80 4.15 -10.18
N GLU A 114 8.92 4.68 -10.69
CA GLU A 114 10.13 3.90 -10.95
C GLU A 114 10.63 3.20 -9.68
N VAL A 115 10.63 3.90 -8.55
CA VAL A 115 11.02 3.35 -7.24
C VAL A 115 9.99 2.34 -6.72
N VAL A 116 8.69 2.58 -6.92
CA VAL A 116 7.62 1.64 -6.54
C VAL A 116 7.75 0.32 -7.30
N GLU A 117 7.93 0.37 -8.62
CA GLU A 117 8.13 -0.82 -9.45
C GLU A 117 9.39 -1.59 -9.06
N ALA A 118 10.42 -0.90 -8.57
CA ALA A 118 11.66 -1.51 -8.12
C ALA A 118 11.51 -2.41 -6.87
N PHE A 119 10.46 -2.21 -6.06
CA PHE A 119 10.18 -3.10 -4.93
C PHE A 119 9.65 -4.47 -5.36
N GLU A 120 9.16 -4.60 -6.61
CA GLU A 120 8.62 -5.84 -7.16
C GLU A 120 7.52 -6.47 -6.28
N PHE A 121 6.79 -5.63 -5.54
CA PHE A 121 5.60 -6.08 -4.84
C PHE A 121 4.53 -6.42 -5.86
N GLU A 122 3.79 -7.50 -5.61
CA GLU A 122 2.60 -7.81 -6.39
C GLU A 122 1.64 -6.63 -6.31
N GLU A 123 1.10 -6.24 -7.47
CA GLU A 123 0.04 -5.23 -7.49
C GLU A 123 -1.17 -5.84 -6.79
N LEU A 124 -1.43 -5.40 -5.56
CA LEU A 124 -2.59 -5.83 -4.80
C LEU A 124 -3.84 -5.18 -5.39
N LEU A 125 -4.33 -5.80 -6.48
CA LEU A 125 -5.66 -5.68 -7.07
C LEU A 125 -5.98 -4.29 -7.64
N ARG A 126 -6.72 -4.29 -8.76
CA ARG A 126 -7.46 -3.10 -9.19
C ARG A 126 -8.29 -2.61 -7.99
N TYR A 127 -8.20 -1.32 -7.66
CA TYR A 127 -8.91 -0.69 -6.54
C TYR A 127 -10.43 -0.73 -6.77
N ILE A 128 -11.04 -1.92 -6.63
CA ILE A 128 -12.47 -2.18 -6.79
C ILE A 128 -13.06 -2.32 -5.40
N GLY A 129 -14.15 -1.59 -5.12
CA GLY A 129 -14.79 -1.57 -3.80
C GLY A 129 -14.15 -0.63 -2.78
N GLY A 130 -13.21 0.23 -3.20
CA GLY A 130 -12.70 1.31 -2.38
C GLY A 130 -13.68 2.48 -2.29
N VAL A 131 -13.66 3.18 -1.15
CA VAL A 131 -14.67 4.22 -0.83
C VAL A 131 -14.20 5.66 -1.07
N ALA A 132 -12.90 5.85 -1.38
CA ALA A 132 -12.31 7.17 -1.63
C ALA A 132 -12.08 7.41 -3.14
N LEU A 133 -12.34 8.63 -3.61
CA LEU A 133 -12.05 9.06 -4.99
C LEU A 133 -10.53 9.12 -5.20
N ARG A 134 -10.06 8.41 -6.23
CA ARG A 134 -8.65 8.32 -6.59
C ARG A 134 -8.50 8.37 -8.10
N THR A 135 -7.60 9.21 -8.56
CA THR A 135 -7.23 9.33 -9.97
C THR A 135 -5.87 8.68 -10.16
N ASN A 136 -5.74 7.87 -11.21
CA ASN A 136 -4.43 7.34 -11.61
C ASN A 136 -3.57 8.48 -12.16
N VAL A 137 -2.38 8.67 -11.59
CA VAL A 137 -1.42 9.68 -12.05
C VAL A 137 -0.48 9.06 -13.08
N VAL A 138 0.18 7.96 -12.71
CA VAL A 138 1.09 7.21 -13.60
C VAL A 138 1.33 5.82 -13.02
N GLY A 139 1.29 4.78 -13.86
CA GLY A 139 1.58 3.41 -13.44
C GLY A 139 0.77 2.99 -12.20
N ARG A 140 1.47 2.69 -11.09
CA ARG A 140 0.88 2.29 -9.80
C ARG A 140 0.69 3.47 -8.83
N VAL A 141 0.86 4.70 -9.28
CA VAL A 141 0.73 5.92 -8.47
C VAL A 141 -0.64 6.54 -8.68
N PHE A 142 -1.35 6.73 -7.57
CA PHE A 142 -2.70 7.31 -7.52
C PHE A 142 -2.73 8.48 -6.54
N THR A 143 -3.69 9.40 -6.70
CA THR A 143 -4.00 10.39 -5.67
C THR A 143 -4.54 9.70 -4.40
N ALA A 144 -4.21 10.22 -3.20
CA ALA A 144 -4.53 9.55 -1.94
C ALA A 144 -6.02 9.69 -1.54
N ASN A 145 -6.55 10.91 -1.64
CA ASN A 145 -7.96 11.25 -1.45
C ASN A 145 -8.22 12.63 -2.08
N GLU A 146 -9.35 12.80 -2.77
CA GLU A 146 -9.79 14.07 -3.36
C GLU A 146 -10.89 14.76 -2.54
N SER A 147 -11.15 14.31 -1.30
CA SER A 147 -12.03 15.02 -0.36
C SER A 147 -11.50 16.44 -0.03
N PRO A 148 -12.39 17.37 0.34
CA PRO A 148 -11.99 18.74 0.70
C PRO A 148 -10.91 18.80 1.81
N PRO A 149 -9.93 19.73 1.72
CA PRO A 149 -8.78 19.77 2.62
C PRO A 149 -9.14 20.08 4.09
N GLU A 150 -10.32 20.66 4.35
CA GLU A 150 -10.83 20.93 5.69
C GLU A 150 -11.28 19.65 6.41
N GLN A 151 -11.47 18.54 5.67
CA GLN A 151 -11.88 17.26 6.22
C GLN A 151 -10.68 16.47 6.73
N LYS A 152 -10.59 16.28 8.04
CA LYS A 152 -9.54 15.44 8.65
C LYS A 152 -9.80 13.96 8.36
N ILE A 153 -8.81 13.26 7.83
CA ILE A 153 -8.85 11.81 7.63
C ILE A 153 -8.66 11.12 8.99
N SER A 154 -9.60 10.24 9.37
CA SER A 154 -9.51 9.43 10.59
C SER A 154 -8.48 8.31 10.43
N PHE A 155 -7.90 7.81 11.53
CA PHE A 155 -7.04 6.63 11.47
C PHE A 155 -7.81 5.40 10.99
N HIS A 156 -7.26 4.70 10.01
CA HIS A 156 -7.83 3.47 9.45
C HIS A 156 -6.71 2.62 8.83
N HIS A 157 -6.99 1.33 8.64
CA HIS A 157 -6.20 0.48 7.76
C HIS A 157 -6.79 0.55 6.35
N GLU A 158 -5.93 0.71 5.35
CA GLU A 158 -6.33 0.75 3.94
C GLU A 158 -7.13 -0.50 3.57
N MET A 159 -8.33 -0.28 3.00
CA MET A 159 -9.26 -1.33 2.56
C MET A 159 -9.58 -2.40 3.64
N ALA A 160 -9.58 -2.06 4.93
CA ALA A 160 -9.78 -3.01 6.03
C ALA A 160 -11.09 -3.83 5.99
N HIS A 161 -12.04 -3.46 5.13
CA HIS A 161 -13.36 -4.08 5.03
C HIS A 161 -13.45 -5.07 3.85
N VAL A 162 -12.48 -5.06 2.93
CA VAL A 162 -12.50 -5.88 1.71
C VAL A 162 -11.90 -7.25 1.98
N ILE A 163 -12.67 -8.32 1.70
CA ILE A 163 -12.29 -9.71 2.05
C ILE A 163 -10.96 -10.16 1.40
N THR A 164 -10.62 -9.64 0.22
CA THR A 164 -9.37 -10.05 -0.46
C THR A 164 -8.11 -9.65 0.33
N TYR A 165 -8.15 -8.54 1.07
CA TYR A 165 -7.06 -8.14 1.97
C TYR A 165 -7.09 -8.90 3.32
N ILE A 166 -8.26 -9.45 3.68
CA ILE A 166 -8.52 -10.14 4.95
C ILE A 166 -7.87 -11.53 4.99
N HIS A 167 -7.69 -12.21 3.85
CA HIS A 167 -7.08 -13.56 3.80
C HIS A 167 -5.57 -13.59 4.09
N MET A 168 -4.88 -12.43 4.10
CA MET A 168 -3.45 -12.37 4.44
C MET A 168 -3.18 -12.41 5.96
N ILE A 169 -4.22 -12.30 6.80
CA ILE A 169 -4.09 -12.22 8.27
C ILE A 169 -5.07 -13.19 8.91
N GLN A 170 -4.57 -14.36 9.34
CA GLN A 170 -5.41 -15.42 9.92
C GLN A 170 -5.96 -15.02 11.29
N SER A 171 -7.17 -15.49 11.59
CA SER A 171 -7.82 -15.30 12.87
C SER A 171 -7.59 -16.49 13.80
N SER A 172 -6.92 -16.25 14.91
CA SER A 172 -6.94 -17.16 16.05
C SER A 172 -7.99 -16.70 17.05
N TYR A 173 -9.10 -17.44 17.12
CA TYR A 173 -10.06 -17.54 18.22
C TYR A 173 -10.44 -16.24 18.95
N SER A 174 -11.37 -15.46 18.40
CA SER A 174 -12.27 -14.62 19.22
C SER A 174 -13.51 -14.21 18.43
N THR A 175 -14.67 -14.73 18.79
CA THR A 175 -15.97 -14.44 18.17
C THR A 175 -16.62 -13.15 18.69
N ASN A 176 -15.99 -12.46 19.64
CA ASN A 176 -16.65 -11.40 20.43
C ASN A 176 -16.44 -9.97 19.89
N TYR A 177 -15.76 -9.80 18.76
CA TYR A 177 -15.45 -8.49 18.20
C TYR A 177 -15.79 -8.44 16.71
N LEU A 178 -17.03 -8.79 16.38
CA LEU A 178 -17.53 -8.68 15.02
C LEU A 178 -17.98 -7.25 14.74
N LEU A 179 -17.68 -6.74 13.56
CA LEU A 179 -18.15 -5.46 13.06
C LEU A 179 -18.98 -5.68 11.81
N SER A 180 -20.12 -5.02 11.77
CA SER A 180 -20.94 -4.91 10.57
C SER A 180 -21.16 -3.45 10.26
N ASP A 181 -20.78 -3.06 9.05
CA ASP A 181 -20.91 -1.69 8.58
C ASP A 181 -21.81 -1.63 7.36
N TYR A 182 -22.44 -0.48 7.13
CA TYR A 182 -23.15 -0.23 5.88
C TYR A 182 -22.91 1.18 5.34
N VAL A 183 -22.89 1.29 4.00
CA VAL A 183 -22.83 2.57 3.27
C VAL A 183 -23.96 2.62 2.26
N LEU A 184 -24.64 3.76 2.19
CA LEU A 184 -25.62 4.08 1.15
C LEU A 184 -24.93 4.85 0.03
N TYR A 185 -25.02 4.29 -1.18
CA TYR A 185 -24.49 4.88 -2.40
C TYR A 185 -25.63 5.30 -3.33
N GLY A 186 -25.54 6.50 -3.89
CA GLY A 186 -26.46 6.96 -4.94
C GLY A 186 -26.02 6.53 -6.33
N ASP A 187 -26.77 6.98 -7.33
CA ASP A 187 -26.49 6.70 -8.74
C ASP A 187 -25.33 7.51 -9.33
N ASP A 188 -25.00 8.65 -8.74
CA ASP A 188 -23.96 9.58 -9.20
C ASP A 188 -22.99 9.93 -8.06
N ASP A 189 -21.76 10.26 -8.47
CA ASP A 189 -20.70 10.65 -7.55
C ASP A 189 -20.98 12.05 -6.98
N ASP A 190 -20.77 12.22 -5.68
CA ASP A 190 -20.95 13.47 -4.94
C ASP A 190 -19.59 13.96 -4.42
N PRO A 191 -18.94 14.94 -5.09
CA PRO A 191 -17.62 15.43 -4.69
C PRO A 191 -17.64 16.19 -3.36
N SER A 192 -18.81 16.53 -2.81
CA SER A 192 -18.92 17.20 -1.52
C SER A 192 -18.84 16.24 -0.32
N SER A 193 -19.03 14.94 -0.55
CA SER A 193 -19.00 13.89 0.48
C SER A 193 -17.67 13.14 0.50
N ALA A 194 -17.16 12.86 1.71
CA ALA A 194 -15.95 12.06 1.93
C ALA A 194 -16.09 10.60 1.45
N ILE A 195 -17.33 10.13 1.29
CA ILE A 195 -17.71 8.79 0.82
C ILE A 195 -18.62 8.87 -0.41
N GLY A 196 -18.56 9.98 -1.14
CA GLY A 196 -19.53 10.34 -2.16
C GLY A 196 -19.51 9.51 -3.43
N HIS A 197 -18.74 8.42 -3.53
CA HIS A 197 -18.82 7.52 -4.68
C HIS A 197 -20.25 7.03 -4.92
N SER A 198 -20.63 6.90 -6.18
CA SER A 198 -21.79 6.13 -6.60
C SER A 198 -21.49 4.64 -6.49
N TRP A 199 -22.53 3.82 -6.54
CA TRP A 199 -22.32 2.37 -6.66
C TRP A 199 -21.68 1.99 -7.99
N LYS A 200 -21.89 2.81 -9.03
CA LYS A 200 -21.32 2.60 -10.36
C LYS A 200 -19.81 2.78 -10.35
N SER A 201 -19.33 3.85 -9.73
CA SER A 201 -17.90 4.10 -9.53
C SER A 201 -17.29 3.10 -8.54
N THR A 202 -17.96 2.81 -7.42
CA THR A 202 -17.50 1.84 -6.41
C THR A 202 -17.29 0.43 -7.00
N LEU A 203 -18.23 -0.02 -7.84
CA LEU A 203 -18.25 -1.38 -8.39
C LEU A 203 -17.84 -1.43 -9.87
N PHE A 204 -17.43 -0.31 -10.46
CA PHE A 204 -16.98 -0.14 -11.86
C PHE A 204 -17.97 -0.63 -12.93
N THR A 205 -19.28 -0.47 -12.72
CA THR A 205 -20.30 -1.00 -13.63
C THR A 205 -21.60 -0.21 -13.55
N ASN A 206 -22.32 -0.10 -14.67
CA ASN A 206 -23.67 0.47 -14.72
C ASN A 206 -24.77 -0.61 -14.68
N ASP A 207 -24.39 -1.89 -14.61
CA ASP A 207 -25.30 -3.04 -14.56
C ASP A 207 -25.42 -3.56 -13.12
N LYS A 208 -26.65 -3.62 -12.60
CA LYS A 208 -26.98 -4.06 -11.23
C LYS A 208 -26.59 -5.53 -10.98
N SER A 209 -26.78 -6.42 -11.94
CA SER A 209 -26.39 -7.83 -11.81
C SER A 209 -24.87 -8.00 -11.76
N ILE A 210 -24.14 -7.24 -12.56
CA ILE A 210 -22.67 -7.22 -12.50
C ILE A 210 -22.21 -6.62 -11.17
N ALA A 211 -22.87 -5.57 -10.69
CA ALA A 211 -22.58 -4.94 -9.41
C ALA A 211 -22.74 -5.94 -8.25
N GLU A 212 -23.83 -6.71 -8.22
CA GLU A 212 -24.07 -7.74 -7.21
C GLU A 212 -23.00 -8.83 -7.23
N LYS A 213 -22.59 -9.31 -8.41
CA LYS A 213 -21.52 -10.30 -8.55
C LYS A 213 -20.18 -9.79 -8.01
N ARG A 214 -19.84 -8.53 -8.31
CA ARG A 214 -18.61 -7.89 -7.83
C ARG A 214 -18.66 -7.65 -6.33
N ALA A 215 -19.78 -7.15 -5.82
CA ALA A 215 -20.01 -6.96 -4.39
C ALA A 215 -19.87 -8.29 -3.63
N ALA A 216 -20.50 -9.36 -4.11
CA ALA A 216 -20.37 -10.69 -3.51
C ALA A 216 -18.93 -11.20 -3.49
N HIS A 217 -18.17 -10.98 -4.58
CA HIS A 217 -16.74 -11.32 -4.64
C HIS A 217 -15.89 -10.54 -3.61
N LEU A 218 -16.30 -9.30 -3.27
CA LEU A 218 -15.65 -8.47 -2.25
C LEU A 218 -16.14 -8.77 -0.83
N GLY A 219 -17.13 -9.66 -0.65
CA GLY A 219 -17.74 -9.96 0.64
C GLY A 219 -18.84 -9.00 1.09
N MET A 220 -19.39 -8.23 0.15
CA MET A 220 -20.44 -7.25 0.37
C MET A 220 -21.80 -7.81 -0.05
N LYS A 221 -22.87 -7.39 0.63
CA LYS A 221 -24.26 -7.60 0.19
C LYS A 221 -24.86 -6.28 -0.26
N LEU A 222 -25.56 -6.27 -1.39
CA LEU A 222 -26.29 -5.10 -1.88
C LEU A 222 -27.77 -5.20 -1.51
N GLN A 223 -28.35 -4.10 -1.04
CA GLN A 223 -29.79 -3.92 -0.91
C GLN A 223 -30.20 -2.67 -1.69
N TRP A 224 -30.82 -2.87 -2.84
CA TRP A 224 -31.30 -1.79 -3.69
C TRP A 224 -32.54 -1.12 -3.09
N THR A 225 -32.58 0.20 -3.15
CA THR A 225 -33.76 1.02 -2.86
C THR A 225 -34.14 1.79 -4.12
N GLU A 226 -35.14 2.68 -4.05
CA GLU A 226 -35.59 3.48 -5.19
C GLU A 226 -34.46 4.36 -5.74
N ASP A 227 -33.74 5.08 -4.86
CA ASP A 227 -32.74 6.08 -5.26
C ASP A 227 -31.29 5.72 -4.89
N CYS A 228 -31.06 4.61 -4.20
CA CYS A 228 -29.76 4.25 -3.63
C CYS A 228 -29.54 2.74 -3.60
N VAL A 229 -28.33 2.34 -3.23
CA VAL A 229 -28.00 0.98 -2.81
C VAL A 229 -27.29 1.00 -1.47
N LYS A 230 -27.77 0.17 -0.55
CA LYS A 230 -27.11 -0.08 0.72
C LYS A 230 -26.13 -1.24 0.54
N THR A 231 -24.85 -0.96 0.71
CA THR A 231 -23.82 -2.00 0.86
C THR A 231 -23.74 -2.42 2.32
N ILE A 232 -23.72 -3.73 2.58
CA ILE A 232 -23.56 -4.30 3.92
C ILE A 232 -22.30 -5.14 3.92
N MET A 233 -21.41 -4.87 4.87
CA MET A 233 -20.14 -5.56 5.06
C MET A 233 -20.12 -6.27 6.42
N GLY A 234 -19.55 -7.47 6.44
CA GLY A 234 -19.38 -8.27 7.66
C GLY A 234 -20.51 -9.26 7.97
N PRO A 235 -20.48 -9.88 9.16
CA PRO A 235 -19.59 -9.57 10.28
C PRO A 235 -18.10 -9.89 10.01
N ILE A 236 -17.20 -8.94 10.32
CA ILE A 236 -15.74 -9.11 10.24
C ILE A 236 -15.06 -8.90 11.60
N LEU A 237 -13.91 -9.54 11.84
CA LEU A 237 -13.16 -9.40 13.09
C LEU A 237 -12.51 -8.02 13.23
N ALA A 238 -12.70 -7.38 14.38
CA ALA A 238 -12.09 -6.09 14.71
C ALA A 238 -10.60 -6.21 15.11
N ILE A 239 -10.21 -7.36 15.68
CA ILE A 239 -8.84 -7.65 16.07
C ILE A 239 -8.36 -8.83 15.22
N ARG A 240 -7.19 -8.68 14.61
CA ARG A 240 -6.55 -9.74 13.81
C ARG A 240 -5.18 -10.09 14.38
N PHE A 241 -4.58 -11.17 13.88
CA PHE A 241 -3.28 -11.65 14.34
C PHE A 241 -2.24 -11.60 13.21
N ASP A 242 -1.23 -10.75 13.35
CA ASP A 242 -0.09 -10.71 12.44
C ASP A 242 0.83 -11.89 12.75
N ASN A 243 0.74 -12.95 11.96
CA ASN A 243 1.60 -14.14 12.09
C ASN A 243 3.09 -13.82 11.92
N SER A 244 3.44 -12.81 11.12
CA SER A 244 4.84 -12.48 10.88
C SER A 244 5.49 -11.92 12.16
N ARG A 245 4.75 -11.10 12.91
CA ARG A 245 5.22 -10.47 14.15
C ARG A 245 4.68 -11.12 15.42
N ASN A 246 3.87 -12.17 15.27
CA ASN A 246 3.24 -12.92 16.35
C ASN A 246 2.48 -12.02 17.34
N CYS A 247 1.70 -11.06 16.83
CA CYS A 247 1.00 -10.09 17.67
C CYS A 247 -0.43 -9.79 17.20
N LYS A 248 -1.28 -9.33 18.13
CA LYS A 248 -2.62 -8.85 17.81
C LYS A 248 -2.54 -7.42 17.26
N ILE A 249 -3.29 -7.15 16.20
CA ILE A 249 -3.40 -5.84 15.54
C ILE A 249 -4.85 -5.35 15.56
N TRP A 250 -5.03 -4.05 15.81
CA TRP A 250 -6.32 -3.37 15.71
C TRP A 250 -6.65 -3.10 14.24
N PHE A 251 -6.96 -4.15 13.48
CA PHE A 251 -7.20 -4.09 12.05
C PHE A 251 -8.70 -4.01 11.76
N ASN A 252 -9.23 -2.80 11.86
CA ASN A 252 -10.60 -2.45 11.47
C ASN A 252 -10.65 -0.97 11.07
N SER A 253 -11.79 -0.53 10.55
CA SER A 253 -12.02 0.91 10.38
C SER A 253 -13.07 1.44 11.34
N MET A 254 -13.37 0.82 12.49
CA MET A 254 -14.43 1.23 13.42
C MET A 254 -14.46 2.75 13.68
N VAL A 255 -13.31 3.41 13.75
CA VAL A 255 -13.26 4.88 13.95
C VAL A 255 -13.84 5.66 12.76
N ALA A 256 -13.66 5.21 11.52
CA ALA A 256 -14.05 5.93 10.31
C ALA A 256 -15.58 5.99 10.10
N PRO A 257 -16.37 4.89 10.10
CA PRO A 257 -17.82 4.94 10.03
C PRO A 257 -18.44 5.78 11.14
N TYR A 258 -18.00 5.60 12.39
CA TYR A 258 -18.56 6.29 13.56
C TYR A 258 -18.27 7.79 13.62
N THR A 259 -17.24 8.29 12.93
CA THR A 259 -16.86 9.71 12.98
C THR A 259 -17.09 10.46 11.67
N ARG A 260 -17.22 9.78 10.52
CA ARG A 260 -17.10 10.42 9.20
C ARG A 260 -18.11 10.00 8.13
N TRP A 261 -18.85 8.90 8.27
CA TRP A 261 -19.86 8.53 7.27
C TRP A 261 -21.13 9.36 7.45
N LYS A 262 -20.98 10.67 7.32
CA LYS A 262 -22.03 11.67 7.46
C LYS A 262 -22.19 12.41 6.15
N ASP A 263 -23.29 12.15 5.48
CA ASP A 263 -23.77 12.96 4.36
C ASP A 263 -25.30 12.92 4.34
N SER A 264 -25.92 13.39 3.26
CA SER A 264 -27.39 13.35 3.11
C SER A 264 -27.98 11.93 3.17
N ARG A 265 -27.16 10.91 2.92
CA ARG A 265 -27.56 9.50 2.82
C ARG A 265 -27.09 8.66 4.02
N ASN A 266 -25.99 9.04 4.66
CA ASN A 266 -25.32 8.24 5.69
C ASN A 266 -25.30 8.94 7.05
N ASP A 267 -25.57 8.16 8.10
CA ASP A 267 -25.57 8.59 9.50
C ASP A 267 -24.51 7.79 10.29
N PRO A 268 -23.44 8.43 10.80
CA PRO A 268 -22.32 7.76 11.46
C PRO A 268 -22.73 6.88 12.65
N GLU A 269 -23.77 7.28 13.40
CA GLU A 269 -24.21 6.54 14.58
C GLU A 269 -24.90 5.22 14.23
N LYS A 270 -25.32 5.07 12.98
CA LYS A 270 -25.97 3.86 12.47
C LYS A 270 -25.03 3.04 11.57
N ALA A 271 -23.99 3.68 11.05
CA ALA A 271 -23.07 3.15 10.05
C ALA A 271 -22.29 1.92 10.51
N GLY A 272 -21.87 1.86 11.77
CA GLY A 272 -21.19 0.71 12.36
C GLY A 272 -21.96 0.11 13.53
N LYS A 273 -21.98 -1.23 13.60
CA LYS A 273 -22.59 -1.98 14.72
C LYS A 273 -21.68 -3.12 15.16
N LEU A 274 -21.73 -3.42 16.45
CA LEU A 274 -21.24 -4.70 16.95
C LEU A 274 -22.06 -5.81 16.27
N GLY A 275 -21.37 -6.70 15.57
CA GLY A 275 -21.96 -7.88 14.98
C GLY A 275 -22.35 -8.85 16.08
N ASN A 276 -23.59 -9.34 16.04
CA ASN A 276 -24.00 -10.43 16.92
C ASN A 276 -23.47 -11.74 16.33
N SER A 277 -22.92 -12.61 17.19
CA SER A 277 -22.46 -13.96 16.87
C SER A 277 -23.60 -14.88 16.43
#